data_AF-A0A060R6N1-F1
#
_entry.id   AF-A0A060R6N1-F1
#
_cell.length_a   1.000
_cell.length_b   1.000
_cell.length_c   1.000
_cell.angle_alpha   90.00
_cell.angle_beta   90.00
_cell.angle_gamma   90.00
#
_symmetry.space_group_name_H-M   'P 1'
#
loop_
_entity.id
_entity.type
_entity.pdbx_description
1 polymer ?
#
loop_
_entity_poly.entity_id
_entity_poly.type
_entity_poly.pdbx_seq_one_letter_code
_entity_poly.pdbx_strand_id
1 'polypeptide(L)'
;MKKRLLLAAFLLTFLFVRADNVQTIDWNQKSTDPKAPRSLVVLPEGKYDPTNNVLWLKLASYESYTLEITDCNGYIVFQSLVVTDGTNQSYILPQLEEGIYNISLAGSSRNYVGYFTV
;
A
#
# COMPACT_ATOMS: atom_id res chain seq x y z
N MET A 1 60.77 10.91 12.14
CA MET A 1 59.78 9.81 12.25
C MET A 1 58.86 10.06 13.44
N LYS A 2 57.52 9.95 13.23
CA LYS A 2 56.36 9.99 14.16
C LYS A 2 55.25 10.85 13.52
N LYS A 3 54.63 10.39 12.43
CA LYS A 3 53.36 9.60 12.36
C LYS A 3 52.15 10.27 13.04
N ARG A 4 51.37 10.98 12.21
CA ARG A 4 49.90 10.98 12.06
C ARG A 4 49.04 11.52 13.22
N LEU A 5 48.74 12.82 13.15
CA LEU A 5 47.41 13.33 13.54
C LEU A 5 46.48 13.16 12.33
N LEU A 6 45.56 12.21 12.39
CA LEU A 6 44.41 12.11 11.49
C LEU A 6 43.37 11.25 12.22
N LEU A 7 42.70 11.85 13.19
CA LEU A 7 41.52 11.26 13.81
C LEU A 7 40.64 12.38 14.37
N ALA A 8 40.19 13.26 13.48
CA ALA A 8 39.13 14.20 13.80
C ALA A 8 38.20 14.28 12.60
N ALA A 9 36.92 14.07 12.88
CA ALA A 9 35.81 14.21 11.95
C ALA A 9 35.68 13.12 10.85
N PHE A 10 35.52 11.86 11.27
CA PHE A 10 34.48 11.03 10.65
C PHE A 10 33.12 11.48 11.24
N LEU A 11 32.84 12.77 11.08
CA LEU A 11 31.64 13.43 11.54
C LEU A 11 30.55 13.06 10.56
N LEU A 12 29.84 11.99 10.91
CA LEU A 12 28.38 11.99 10.91
C LEU A 12 27.72 12.58 9.64
N THR A 13 28.14 12.13 8.46
CA THR A 13 27.21 12.02 7.35
C THR A 13 26.67 10.60 7.35
N PHE A 14 25.87 10.28 8.38
CA PHE A 14 24.67 9.50 8.09
C PHE A 14 23.85 10.40 7.17
N LEU A 15 24.23 10.38 5.90
CA LEU A 15 23.36 10.71 4.80
C LEU A 15 22.06 10.00 5.16
N PHE A 16 21.01 10.78 5.36
CA PHE A 16 19.66 10.24 5.37
C PHE A 16 19.50 9.54 4.02
N VAL A 17 19.85 8.25 3.98
CA VAL A 17 19.22 7.33 3.07
C VAL A 17 17.79 7.34 3.56
N ARG A 18 16.99 8.28 3.06
CA ARG A 18 15.54 8.09 2.98
C ARG A 18 15.44 6.81 2.16
N ALA A 19 15.39 5.69 2.86
CA ALA A 19 14.85 4.49 2.27
C ALA A 19 13.46 4.92 1.83
N ASP A 20 13.20 4.88 0.53
CA ASP A 20 11.85 4.99 0.03
C ASP A 20 11.09 3.83 0.69
N ASN A 21 10.40 4.11 1.81
CA ASN A 21 9.68 3.14 2.63
C ASN A 21 8.36 2.74 1.94
N VAL A 22 8.45 2.50 0.63
CA VAL A 22 7.34 2.06 -0.19
C VAL A 22 7.04 0.62 0.21
N GLN A 23 5.89 0.46 0.85
CA GLN A 23 5.39 -0.84 1.27
C GLN A 23 4.64 -1.47 0.12
N THR A 24 4.84 -2.76 -0.11
CA THR A 24 3.96 -3.55 -0.98
C THR A 24 2.80 -4.08 -0.14
N ILE A 25 1.59 -4.02 -0.69
CA ILE A 25 0.39 -4.52 -0.02
C ILE A 25 0.19 -5.98 -0.38
N ASP A 26 0.20 -6.84 0.63
CA ASP A 26 -0.10 -8.26 0.47
C ASP A 26 -1.62 -8.48 0.45
N TRP A 27 -2.14 -8.84 -0.72
CA TRP A 27 -3.57 -8.99 -0.95
C TRP A 27 -4.05 -10.42 -0.69
N ASN A 28 -5.17 -10.52 0.03
CA ASN A 28 -5.93 -11.75 0.20
C ASN A 28 -7.31 -11.59 -0.46
N GLN A 29 -7.73 -12.59 -1.23
CA GLN A 29 -9.09 -12.62 -1.77
C GLN A 29 -10.07 -13.21 -0.74
N LYS A 30 -11.14 -12.49 -0.49
CA LYS A 30 -12.33 -12.98 0.23
C LYS A 30 -13.43 -13.21 -0.82
N SER A 31 -13.51 -14.43 -1.36
CA SER A 31 -14.58 -14.81 -2.30
C SER A 31 -15.92 -14.83 -1.57
N THR A 32 -16.95 -14.22 -2.16
CA THR A 32 -18.34 -14.30 -1.67
C THR A 32 -19.09 -15.50 -2.26
N ASP A 33 -18.56 -16.12 -3.32
CA ASP A 33 -19.14 -17.31 -3.93
C ASP A 33 -18.23 -18.54 -3.69
N PRO A 34 -18.62 -19.49 -2.82
CA PRO A 34 -17.88 -20.72 -2.59
C PRO A 34 -17.93 -21.70 -3.78
N LYS A 35 -18.78 -21.45 -4.79
CA LYS A 35 -18.91 -22.27 -6.00
C LYS A 35 -18.18 -21.69 -7.21
N ALA A 36 -17.60 -20.49 -7.10
CA ALA A 36 -16.83 -19.92 -8.18
C ALA A 36 -15.64 -20.85 -8.54
N PRO A 37 -15.47 -21.22 -9.81
CA PRO A 37 -14.33 -22.04 -10.21
C PRO A 37 -13.03 -21.34 -9.78
N ARG A 38 -12.05 -22.12 -9.33
CA ARG A 38 -10.66 -21.66 -9.07
C ARG A 38 -9.98 -21.31 -10.40
N SER A 39 -10.55 -20.39 -11.17
CA SER A 39 -9.86 -19.75 -12.28
C SER A 39 -8.62 -19.04 -11.71
N LEU A 40 -7.59 -18.84 -12.53
CA LEU A 40 -6.44 -18.00 -12.19
C LEU A 40 -6.96 -16.66 -11.65
N VAL A 41 -6.90 -16.49 -10.34
CA VAL A 41 -7.26 -15.25 -9.66
C VAL A 41 -6.09 -14.32 -9.87
N VAL A 42 -6.28 -13.25 -10.63
CA VAL A 42 -5.33 -12.15 -10.65
C VAL A 42 -5.61 -11.31 -9.41
N LEU A 43 -4.68 -11.34 -8.46
CA LEU A 43 -4.74 -10.47 -7.30
C LEU A 43 -4.42 -9.02 -7.71
N PRO A 44 -4.96 -8.02 -6.98
CA PRO A 44 -4.51 -6.65 -7.14
C PRO A 44 -3.01 -6.51 -6.85
N GLU A 45 -2.38 -5.53 -7.48
CA GLU A 45 -1.06 -5.04 -7.07
C GLU A 45 -1.28 -3.72 -6.32
N GLY A 46 -0.68 -3.57 -5.14
CA GLY A 46 -0.80 -2.35 -4.34
C GLY A 46 0.53 -1.94 -3.70
N LYS A 47 0.80 -0.64 -3.65
CA LYS A 47 1.96 -0.08 -2.96
C LYS A 47 1.59 1.20 -2.24
N TYR A 48 2.14 1.43 -1.05
CA TYR A 48 1.92 2.65 -0.28
C TYR A 48 3.23 3.34 0.07
N ASP A 49 3.30 4.64 -0.17
CA ASP A 49 4.39 5.51 0.27
C ASP A 49 3.93 6.40 1.44
N PRO A 50 4.38 6.11 2.68
CA PRO A 50 4.04 6.92 3.85
C PRO A 50 4.69 8.31 3.84
N THR A 51 5.75 8.52 3.05
CA THR A 51 6.44 9.82 2.98
C THR A 51 5.59 10.86 2.25
N ASN A 52 4.91 10.44 1.19
CA ASN A 52 4.10 11.31 0.34
C ASN A 52 2.59 11.07 0.50
N ASN A 53 2.18 10.12 1.34
CA ASN A 53 0.80 9.66 1.49
C ASN A 53 0.16 9.25 0.16
N VAL A 54 0.90 8.49 -0.65
CA VAL A 54 0.42 8.04 -1.96
C VAL A 54 0.22 6.53 -1.96
N LEU A 55 -0.97 6.10 -2.37
CA LEU A 55 -1.31 4.71 -2.65
C LEU A 55 -1.34 4.50 -4.17
N TRP A 56 -0.57 3.53 -4.65
CA TRP A 56 -0.68 3.00 -6.01
C TRP A 56 -1.44 1.70 -6.02
N LEU A 57 -2.37 1.57 -6.96
CA LEU A 57 -3.18 0.38 -7.12
C LEU A 57 -3.31 0.03 -8.60
N LYS A 58 -3.10 -1.25 -8.92
CA LYS A 58 -3.35 -1.79 -10.25
C LYS A 58 -4.21 -3.04 -10.12
N LEU A 59 -5.35 -3.03 -10.82
CA LEU A 59 -6.28 -4.14 -10.84
C LEU A 59 -6.83 -4.31 -12.25
N ALA A 60 -6.70 -5.51 -12.80
CA ALA A 60 -7.35 -5.89 -14.05
C ALA A 60 -8.59 -6.72 -13.71
N SER A 61 -9.79 -6.15 -13.92
CA SER A 61 -11.05 -6.85 -13.65
C SER A 61 -12.19 -6.29 -14.51
N TYR A 62 -13.17 -7.14 -14.81
CA TYR A 62 -14.37 -6.75 -15.57
C TYR A 62 -15.46 -6.09 -14.71
N GLU A 63 -15.31 -6.09 -13.39
CA GLU A 63 -16.25 -5.45 -12.47
C GLU A 63 -15.66 -4.19 -11.84
N SER A 64 -16.54 -3.30 -11.40
CA SER A 64 -16.15 -2.11 -10.63
C SER A 64 -15.89 -2.46 -9.16
N TYR A 65 -14.93 -1.77 -8.54
CA TYR A 65 -14.65 -1.89 -7.11
C TYR A 65 -14.73 -0.55 -6.42
N THR A 66 -15.12 -0.58 -5.15
CA THR A 66 -14.92 0.50 -4.20
C THR A 66 -13.69 0.19 -3.37
N LEU A 67 -12.73 1.11 -3.37
CA LEU A 67 -11.60 1.14 -2.45
C LEU A 67 -12.05 1.78 -1.14
N GLU A 68 -11.77 1.10 -0.03
CA GLU A 68 -12.01 1.60 1.32
C GLU A 68 -10.76 1.38 2.17
N ILE A 69 -10.36 2.40 2.92
CA ILE A 69 -9.29 2.32 3.91
C ILE A 69 -9.88 2.63 5.27
N THR A 70 -9.60 1.76 6.24
CA THR A 70 -10.17 1.79 7.57
C THR A 70 -9.06 1.79 8.62
N ASP A 71 -9.20 2.62 9.65
CA ASP A 71 -8.27 2.63 10.79
C ASP A 71 -8.48 1.41 11.72
N CYS A 72 -7.66 1.29 12.77
CA CYS A 72 -7.75 0.20 13.73
C CYS A 72 -9.04 0.20 14.59
N ASN A 73 -9.77 1.32 14.62
CA ASN A 73 -11.04 1.45 15.34
C ASN A 73 -12.24 1.09 14.45
N GLY A 74 -12.02 0.85 13.15
CA GLY A 74 -13.09 0.56 12.20
C GLY A 74 -13.67 1.79 11.52
N TYR A 75 -13.05 2.97 11.64
CA TYR A 75 -13.50 4.18 10.93
C TYR A 75 -12.93 4.24 9.52
N ILE A 76 -13.79 4.54 8.55
CA ILE A 76 -13.39 4.76 7.15
C ILE A 76 -12.68 6.11 7.06
N VAL A 77 -11.40 6.09 6.70
CA VAL A 77 -10.56 7.29 6.55
C VAL A 77 -10.40 7.71 5.09
N PHE A 78 -10.63 6.79 4.15
CA PHE A 78 -10.60 7.07 2.72
C PHE A 78 -11.53 6.12 1.95
N GLN A 79 -12.20 6.64 0.93
CA GLN A 79 -13.03 5.85 0.03
C GLN A 79 -12.98 6.42 -1.40
N SER A 80 -12.89 5.54 -2.40
CA SER A 80 -12.91 5.95 -3.81
C SER A 80 -13.35 4.82 -4.74
N LEU A 81 -13.74 5.15 -5.96
CA LEU A 81 -13.96 4.16 -7.02
C LEU A 81 -12.63 3.78 -7.69
N VAL A 82 -12.52 2.52 -8.10
CA VAL A 82 -11.33 1.99 -8.76
C VAL A 82 -11.58 1.78 -10.25
N VAL A 83 -10.64 2.29 -11.06
CA VAL A 83 -10.57 1.98 -12.50
C VAL A 83 -9.89 0.63 -12.67
N THR A 84 -10.54 -0.31 -13.37
CA THR A 84 -10.13 -1.73 -13.46
C THR A 84 -9.62 -2.16 -14.84
N ASP A 85 -9.01 -1.24 -15.58
CA ASP A 85 -8.47 -1.46 -16.92
C ASP A 85 -7.03 -2.03 -16.92
N GLY A 86 -6.51 -2.40 -15.74
CA GLY A 86 -5.14 -2.89 -15.57
C GLY A 86 -4.05 -1.82 -15.57
N THR A 87 -4.42 -0.53 -15.61
CA THR A 87 -3.48 0.58 -15.43
C THR A 87 -3.15 0.80 -13.96
N ASN A 88 -2.02 1.45 -13.69
CA ASN A 88 -1.65 1.82 -12.32
C ASN A 88 -2.28 3.17 -11.95
N GLN A 89 -3.19 3.14 -10.98
CA GLN A 89 -3.89 4.30 -10.45
C GLN A 89 -3.15 4.83 -9.23
N SER A 90 -3.16 6.16 -9.03
CA SER A 90 -2.55 6.82 -7.88
C SER A 90 -3.61 7.55 -7.06
N TYR A 91 -3.62 7.34 -5.75
CA TYR A 91 -4.52 7.97 -4.81
C TYR A 91 -3.70 8.73 -3.78
N ILE A 92 -3.94 10.04 -3.68
CA ILE A 92 -3.37 10.86 -2.59
C ILE A 92 -4.29 10.68 -1.39
N LEU A 93 -3.76 10.06 -0.34
CA LEU A 93 -4.48 9.84 0.91
C LEU A 93 -4.46 11.11 1.77
N PRO A 94 -5.46 11.29 2.65
CA PRO A 94 -5.35 12.31 3.69
C PRO A 94 -4.12 12.04 4.57
N GLN A 95 -3.73 13.02 5.37
CA GLN A 95 -2.70 12.79 6.39
C GLN A 95 -3.23 11.78 7.41
N LEU A 96 -2.59 10.62 7.47
CA LEU A 96 -2.94 9.52 8.36
C LEU A 96 -2.08 9.57 9.63
N GLU A 97 -2.63 9.15 10.75
CA GLU A 97 -1.88 8.95 11.99
C GLU A 97 -1.07 7.64 11.93
N GLU A 98 0.01 7.56 12.72
CA GLU A 98 0.85 6.35 12.83
C GLU A 98 -0.01 5.15 13.27
N GLY A 99 0.09 4.04 12.55
CA GLY A 99 -0.75 2.88 12.84
C GLY A 99 -0.90 1.88 11.70
N ILE A 100 -1.73 0.87 11.93
CA ILE A 100 -2.06 -0.18 10.96
C ILE A 100 -3.42 0.12 10.35
N TYR A 101 -3.50 0.11 9.02
CA TYR A 101 -4.72 0.37 8.28
C TYR A 101 -5.15 -0.87 7.51
N ASN A 102 -6.45 -1.14 7.50
CA ASN A 102 -7.07 -2.09 6.58
C ASN A 102 -7.31 -1.39 5.25
N ILE A 103 -6.98 -2.07 4.16
CA ILE A 103 -7.38 -1.65 2.81
C ILE A 103 -8.23 -2.75 2.21
N SER A 104 -9.39 -2.38 1.67
CA SER A 104 -10.30 -3.32 1.02
C SER A 104 -10.75 -2.83 -0.34
N LEU A 105 -10.98 -3.78 -1.23
CA LEU A 105 -11.59 -3.59 -2.54
C LEU A 105 -12.88 -4.40 -2.56
N ALA A 106 -14.01 -3.70 -2.52
CA ALA A 106 -15.33 -4.31 -2.51
C ALA A 106 -15.92 -4.32 -3.92
N GLY A 107 -16.12 -5.51 -4.48
CA GLY A 107 -16.71 -5.76 -5.79
C GLY A 107 -17.99 -6.58 -5.68
N SER A 108 -18.68 -6.78 -6.81
CA SER A 108 -19.94 -7.53 -6.85
C SER A 108 -19.76 -9.04 -6.70
N SER A 109 -18.64 -9.57 -7.16
CA SER A 109 -18.32 -11.00 -7.17
C SER A 109 -17.09 -11.35 -6.32
N ARG A 110 -16.19 -10.40 -6.11
CA ARG A 110 -14.95 -10.62 -5.36
C ARG A 110 -14.68 -9.46 -4.43
N ASN A 111 -14.07 -9.77 -3.29
CA ASN A 111 -13.51 -8.78 -2.40
C ASN A 111 -12.04 -9.10 -2.16
N TYR A 112 -11.22 -8.05 -2.03
CA TYR A 112 -9.82 -8.18 -1.65
C TYR A 112 -9.55 -7.37 -0.40
N VAL A 113 -8.64 -7.86 0.43
CA VAL A 113 -8.23 -7.20 1.67
C VAL A 113 -6.71 -7.25 1.78
N GLY A 114 -6.11 -6.15 2.18
CA GLY A 114 -4.71 -6.03 2.53
C GLY A 114 -4.54 -5.12 3.75
N TYR A 115 -3.28 -4.89 4.11
CA TYR A 115 -2.91 -4.00 5.21
C TYR A 115 -1.65 -3.22 4.85
N PHE A 116 -1.51 -2.04 5.42
CA PHE A 116 -0.27 -1.26 5.38
C PHE A 116 -0.11 -0.48 6.69
N THR A 117 1.09 0.01 6.96
CA THR A 117 1.38 0.84 8.13
C THR A 117 1.73 2.26 7.72
N VAL A 118 1.34 3.22 8.55
CA VAL A 118 1.80 4.61 8.48
C VAL A 118 2.81 4.81 9.59
#